data_AF-A0A6G0Z8G0-F1
#
_entry.id   AF-A0A6G0Z8G0-F1
#
_cell.length_a   1.000
_cell.length_b   1.000
_cell.length_c   1.000
_cell.angle_alpha   90.00
_cell.angle_beta   90.00
_cell.angle_gamma   90.00
#
_symmetry.space_group_name_H-M   'P 1'
#
loop_
_entity.id
_entity.type
_entity.pdbx_description
1 polymer ?
#
loop_
_entity_poly.entity_id
_entity_poly.type
_entity_poly.pdbx_seq_one_letter_code
_entity_poly.pdbx_strand_id
1 'polypeptide(L)'
;MFQNLDTCLEKYIPQEELNHVQRILYGKKLEELQLPKSCLNNEDNVEVKGFKFESLTEEFRKKRIVRVGVIQNQIVLPTTAPLAEQRNAIYQKISKIISLAAEANVNVLCLQEAWPMPFVFCTREKFPWCEFAESAETGPTTLFLKNICKQYNMVIVSPILERDEQEVIWNTAVVIDNFGKVIGKHRKNHIPRVGDFNESTYYMEGNTGHPVFETVFGRIAINICYGRHHPLNWLMFGLNGAEIVFNPSATIDGLSETLWGIEARTAAVANSYFSCAINRVGTETFPSEFTSGDGKPAHKSFGHFYGSSYITAPDGSRTPGLSRTRDGLLISEVDLNLCRQVKDHWGFQMTRRLDLYADLATMLVYTLMGLLFIIGECLAYNSQWVPSFYLGTYPERFQTLRMSRGSCIVSINTFRSKHYNVEIPLINGSTPAGFCSILLNSIENSSLAIAIEQRLTDLNYSIMNQSIKLFRVKNGNLNLIQDVCGSTDVPGLTLTESNIAILLIKADQSINFALSVYTYQSLNINK
;
A
#
# COMPACT_ATOMS: atom_id res chain seq x y z
N MET A 1 -24.15 7.43 -16.17
CA MET A 1 -23.02 6.85 -15.41
C MET A 1 -23.60 5.97 -14.32
N PHE A 2 -23.05 4.77 -14.10
CA PHE A 2 -23.46 3.89 -13.01
C PHE A 2 -23.21 4.58 -11.66
N GLN A 3 -24.27 4.76 -10.86
CA GLN A 3 -24.22 5.57 -9.65
C GLN A 3 -23.83 4.80 -8.40
N ASN A 4 -24.35 3.58 -8.22
CA ASN A 4 -24.15 2.78 -7.02
C ASN A 4 -24.49 1.30 -7.30
N LEU A 5 -23.72 0.37 -6.72
CA LEU A 5 -23.95 -1.07 -6.78
C LEU A 5 -25.22 -1.49 -6.03
N ASP A 6 -25.41 -0.98 -4.83
CA ASP A 6 -26.51 -1.33 -3.93
C ASP A 6 -27.86 -1.05 -4.57
N THR A 7 -28.04 0.15 -5.15
CA THR A 7 -29.27 0.52 -5.87
C THR A 7 -29.53 -0.37 -7.08
N CYS A 8 -28.47 -0.87 -7.74
CA CYS A 8 -28.61 -1.81 -8.84
C CYS A 8 -29.10 -3.17 -8.33
N LEU A 9 -28.47 -3.69 -7.27
CA LEU A 9 -28.87 -4.97 -6.66
C LEU A 9 -30.32 -4.90 -6.17
N GLU A 10 -30.71 -3.84 -5.46
CA GLU A 10 -32.07 -3.64 -4.94
C GLU A 10 -33.12 -3.54 -6.05
N LYS A 11 -32.77 -2.93 -7.19
CA LYS A 11 -33.69 -2.75 -8.31
C LYS A 11 -33.93 -4.05 -9.09
N TYR A 12 -32.91 -4.89 -9.21
CA TYR A 12 -32.92 -6.00 -10.17
C TYR A 12 -32.94 -7.40 -9.52
N ILE A 13 -32.64 -7.53 -8.23
CA ILE A 13 -32.64 -8.81 -7.53
C ILE A 13 -33.92 -8.94 -6.68
N PRO A 14 -34.67 -10.05 -6.80
CA PRO A 14 -35.85 -10.30 -5.97
C PRO A 14 -35.52 -10.23 -4.46
N GLN A 15 -36.46 -9.73 -3.65
CA GLN A 15 -36.20 -9.44 -2.24
C GLN A 15 -35.72 -10.65 -1.41
N GLU A 16 -36.19 -11.86 -1.73
CA GLU A 16 -35.76 -13.10 -1.08
C GLU A 16 -34.28 -13.42 -1.39
N GLU A 17 -33.88 -13.27 -2.65
CA GLU A 17 -32.50 -13.49 -3.10
C GLU A 17 -31.56 -12.36 -2.68
N LEU A 18 -32.06 -11.12 -2.63
CA LEU A 18 -31.28 -9.94 -2.25
C LEU A 18 -30.68 -10.10 -0.85
N ASN A 19 -31.41 -10.71 0.08
CA ASN A 19 -30.89 -11.00 1.42
C ASN A 19 -29.70 -11.97 1.38
N HIS A 20 -29.73 -12.98 0.49
CA HIS A 20 -28.61 -13.91 0.31
C HIS A 20 -27.40 -13.23 -0.35
N VAL A 21 -27.65 -12.43 -1.39
CA VAL A 21 -26.61 -11.63 -2.05
C VAL A 21 -25.98 -10.66 -1.05
N GLN A 22 -26.78 -9.96 -0.26
CA GLN A 22 -26.29 -9.00 0.72
C GLN A 22 -25.48 -9.67 1.83
N ARG A 23 -25.90 -10.86 2.30
CA ARG A 23 -25.14 -11.65 3.27
C ARG A 23 -23.75 -12.02 2.74
N ILE A 24 -23.62 -12.41 1.48
CA ILE A 24 -22.33 -12.83 0.90
C ILE A 24 -21.46 -11.60 0.59
N LEU A 25 -22.03 -10.58 -0.07
CA LEU A 25 -21.28 -9.41 -0.52
C LEU A 25 -20.95 -8.43 0.62
N TYR A 26 -21.82 -8.27 1.62
CA TYR A 26 -21.63 -7.30 2.70
C TYR A 26 -21.47 -7.94 4.08
N GLY A 27 -21.62 -9.26 4.20
CA GLY A 27 -21.53 -10.00 5.47
C GLY A 27 -22.88 -10.09 6.20
N LYS A 28 -23.65 -9.00 6.21
CA LYS A 28 -25.02 -8.95 6.72
C LYS A 28 -25.72 -7.68 6.22
N LYS A 29 -27.05 -7.65 6.29
CA LYS A 29 -27.81 -6.39 6.19
C LYS A 29 -27.62 -5.60 7.48
N LEU A 30 -27.15 -4.36 7.38
CA LEU A 30 -26.97 -3.48 8.53
C LEU A 30 -28.25 -2.71 8.81
N GLU A 31 -28.45 -2.37 10.09
CA GLU A 31 -29.50 -1.44 10.47
C GLU A 31 -29.10 -0.03 10.04
N GLU A 32 -30.05 0.71 9.44
CA GLU A 32 -29.87 2.11 9.11
C GLU A 32 -29.94 2.99 10.36
N LEU A 33 -29.02 3.96 10.44
CA LEU A 33 -29.02 4.94 11.51
C LEU A 33 -30.10 6.00 11.22
N GLN A 34 -30.89 6.33 12.25
CA GLN A 34 -31.84 7.44 12.16
C GLN A 34 -31.07 8.76 12.11
N LEU A 35 -31.11 9.41 10.94
CA LEU A 35 -30.42 10.67 10.70
C LEU A 35 -31.34 11.89 10.93
N PRO A 36 -30.78 13.03 11.37
CA PRO A 36 -31.53 14.29 11.43
C PRO A 36 -32.15 14.66 10.08
N LYS A 37 -33.30 15.34 10.10
CA LYS A 37 -34.00 15.79 8.88
C LYS A 37 -33.12 16.68 7.99
N SER A 38 -32.28 17.50 8.61
CA SER A 38 -31.30 18.36 7.93
C SER A 38 -30.28 17.57 7.11
N CYS A 39 -29.88 16.37 7.56
CA CYS A 39 -29.01 15.49 6.77
C CYS A 39 -29.73 14.93 5.54
N LEU A 40 -31.00 14.55 5.67
CA LEU A 40 -31.79 13.96 4.60
C LEU A 40 -32.23 14.97 3.54
N ASN A 41 -32.51 16.22 3.96
CA ASN A 41 -33.01 17.30 3.11
C ASN A 41 -32.02 18.47 3.06
N ASN A 42 -30.72 18.17 2.88
CA ASN A 42 -29.70 19.21 2.81
C ASN A 42 -29.74 19.96 1.47
N GLU A 43 -29.53 21.27 1.50
CA GLU A 43 -29.64 22.15 0.33
C GLU A 43 -28.52 21.91 -0.70
N ASP A 44 -27.37 21.39 -0.26
CA ASP A 44 -26.18 21.18 -1.09
C ASP A 44 -26.22 19.83 -1.86
N ASN A 45 -27.33 19.08 -1.79
CA ASN A 45 -27.54 17.79 -2.46
C ASN A 45 -26.41 16.76 -2.20
N VAL A 46 -25.87 16.78 -0.98
CA VAL A 46 -24.88 15.81 -0.49
C VAL A 46 -25.60 14.51 -0.16
N GLU A 47 -25.06 13.38 -0.60
CA GLU A 47 -25.59 12.07 -0.19
C GLU A 47 -25.21 11.79 1.26
N VAL A 48 -26.18 11.63 2.16
CA VAL A 48 -25.91 11.25 3.55
C VAL A 48 -26.50 9.87 3.84
N LYS A 49 -25.66 8.92 4.25
CA LYS A 49 -26.08 7.57 4.66
C LYS A 49 -25.58 7.26 6.07
N GLY A 50 -26.36 6.49 6.82
CA GLY A 50 -26.08 6.14 8.20
C GLY A 50 -26.32 4.67 8.48
N PHE A 51 -25.39 3.98 9.13
CA PHE A 51 -25.51 2.56 9.50
C PHE A 51 -25.05 2.28 10.93
N LYS A 52 -25.44 1.14 11.48
CA LYS A 52 -25.01 0.68 12.80
C LYS A 52 -24.25 -0.65 12.74
N PHE A 53 -23.20 -0.75 13.54
CA PHE A 53 -22.46 -1.97 13.82
C PHE A 53 -22.53 -2.29 15.31
N GLU A 54 -23.29 -3.31 15.66
CA GLU A 54 -23.47 -3.74 17.04
C GLU A 54 -22.42 -4.74 17.50
N SER A 55 -22.22 -4.79 18.82
CA SER A 55 -21.44 -5.82 19.51
C SER A 55 -22.31 -6.52 20.56
N LEU A 56 -21.84 -7.68 21.04
CA LEU A 56 -22.44 -8.36 22.18
C LEU A 56 -22.28 -7.51 23.45
N THR A 57 -23.23 -7.62 24.37
CA THR A 57 -23.12 -6.98 25.69
C THR A 57 -22.07 -7.71 26.52
N GLU A 58 -21.09 -6.98 27.06
CA GLU A 58 -20.09 -7.51 27.98
C GLU A 58 -20.49 -7.22 29.44
N GLU A 59 -20.30 -8.18 30.35
CA GLU A 59 -20.61 -7.99 31.78
C GLU A 59 -19.69 -6.97 32.46
N PHE A 60 -18.40 -7.02 32.13
CA PHE A 60 -17.38 -6.21 32.79
C PHE A 60 -17.08 -4.88 32.07
N ARG A 61 -17.68 -4.64 30.90
CA ARG A 61 -17.35 -3.46 30.09
C ARG A 61 -18.60 -2.86 29.48
N LYS A 62 -18.72 -1.54 29.65
CA LYS A 62 -19.74 -0.76 28.96
C LYS A 62 -19.47 -0.75 27.46
N LYS A 63 -20.53 -0.66 26.66
CA LYS A 63 -20.42 -0.44 25.21
C LYS A 63 -19.61 0.83 24.94
N ARG A 64 -18.72 0.78 23.95
CA ARG A 64 -17.88 1.90 23.54
C ARG A 64 -18.39 2.40 22.19
N ILE A 65 -19.56 3.05 22.23
CA ILE A 65 -20.23 3.56 21.04
C ILE A 65 -19.54 4.82 20.54
N VAL A 66 -19.21 4.83 19.25
CA VAL A 66 -18.54 5.93 18.55
C VAL A 66 -19.21 6.10 17.20
N ARG A 67 -19.51 7.34 16.80
CA ARG A 67 -19.96 7.66 15.45
C ARG A 67 -18.76 8.09 14.61
N VAL A 68 -18.46 7.30 13.59
CA VAL A 68 -17.41 7.55 12.62
C VAL A 68 -18.04 8.11 11.36
N GLY A 69 -17.49 9.21 10.83
CA GLY A 69 -17.91 9.79 9.56
C GLY A 69 -16.78 9.78 8.54
N VAL A 70 -17.12 9.57 7.27
CA VAL A 70 -16.20 9.76 6.15
C VAL A 70 -16.82 10.63 5.07
N ILE A 71 -16.02 11.53 4.50
CA ILE A 71 -16.46 12.45 3.44
C ILE A 71 -15.73 12.14 2.14
N GLN A 72 -16.51 12.02 1.07
CA GLN A 72 -16.04 12.07 -0.31
C GLN A 72 -16.58 13.31 -1.01
N ASN A 73 -15.77 13.96 -1.82
CA ASN A 73 -16.16 15.16 -2.54
C ASN A 73 -15.39 15.38 -3.84
N GLN A 74 -16.02 16.13 -4.75
CA GLN A 74 -15.41 16.71 -5.94
C GLN A 74 -14.72 18.03 -5.56
N ILE A 75 -13.74 18.44 -6.37
CA ILE A 75 -13.27 19.84 -6.38
C ILE A 75 -14.42 20.79 -6.76
N VAL A 76 -14.24 22.10 -6.51
CA VAL A 76 -15.30 23.09 -6.70
C VAL A 76 -15.05 23.97 -7.92
N LEU A 77 -13.87 24.57 -7.98
CA LEU A 77 -13.46 25.46 -9.06
C LEU A 77 -12.63 24.70 -10.10
N PRO A 78 -12.58 25.16 -11.37
CA PRO A 78 -11.70 24.57 -12.36
C PRO A 78 -10.24 24.67 -11.92
N THR A 79 -9.42 23.71 -12.36
CA THR A 79 -8.00 23.62 -12.00
C THR A 79 -7.16 24.81 -12.51
N THR A 80 -7.71 25.62 -13.42
CA THR A 80 -7.13 26.87 -13.93
C THR A 80 -7.39 28.10 -13.04
N ALA A 81 -8.25 28.01 -12.03
CA ALA A 81 -8.53 29.12 -11.11
C ALA A 81 -7.34 29.39 -10.17
N PRO A 82 -7.26 30.58 -9.53
CA PRO A 82 -6.22 30.84 -8.52
C PRO A 82 -6.23 29.80 -7.38
N LEU A 83 -5.06 29.30 -6.97
CA LEU A 83 -4.96 28.17 -6.04
C LEU A 83 -5.63 28.44 -4.68
N ALA A 84 -5.50 29.66 -4.17
CA ALA A 84 -6.14 30.08 -2.92
C ALA A 84 -7.68 30.04 -3.03
N GLU A 85 -8.23 30.43 -4.18
CA GLU A 85 -9.68 30.36 -4.42
C GLU A 85 -10.14 28.91 -4.54
N GLN A 86 -9.38 28.05 -5.24
CA GLN A 86 -9.68 26.62 -5.33
C GLN A 86 -9.78 25.99 -3.93
N ARG A 87 -8.76 26.21 -3.09
CA ARG A 87 -8.70 25.71 -1.71
C ARG A 87 -9.85 26.24 -0.86
N ASN A 88 -10.10 27.55 -0.88
CA ASN A 88 -11.13 28.18 -0.07
C ASN A 88 -12.54 27.74 -0.50
N ALA A 89 -12.78 27.51 -1.79
CA ALA A 89 -14.04 26.97 -2.28
C ALA A 89 -14.27 25.53 -1.76
N ILE A 90 -13.23 24.71 -1.71
CA ILE A 90 -13.30 23.37 -1.09
C ILE A 90 -13.56 23.50 0.43
N TYR A 91 -12.90 24.42 1.14
CA TYR A 91 -13.18 24.65 2.57
C TYR A 91 -14.64 24.99 2.83
N GLN A 92 -15.24 25.86 2.01
CA GLN A 92 -16.65 26.24 2.14
C GLN A 92 -17.57 25.04 1.95
N LYS A 93 -17.35 24.23 0.90
CA LYS A 93 -18.10 22.99 0.67
C LYS A 93 -17.95 22.03 1.85
N ILE A 94 -16.72 21.76 2.28
CA ILE A 94 -16.43 20.79 3.34
C ILE A 94 -16.97 21.24 4.68
N SER A 95 -16.91 22.54 5.02
CA SER A 95 -17.49 23.05 6.28
C SER A 95 -18.98 22.71 6.41
N LYS A 96 -19.74 22.84 5.32
CA LYS A 96 -21.17 22.50 5.29
C LYS A 96 -21.40 21.00 5.52
N ILE A 97 -20.60 20.13 4.89
CA ILE A 97 -20.69 18.68 5.10
C ILE A 97 -20.30 18.30 6.54
N ILE A 98 -19.28 18.95 7.11
CA ILE A 98 -18.90 18.76 8.52
C ILE A 98 -20.03 19.18 9.45
N SER A 99 -20.76 20.27 9.15
CA SER A 99 -21.94 20.66 9.94
C SER A 99 -23.01 19.58 9.95
N LEU A 100 -23.29 18.93 8.81
CA LEU A 100 -24.21 17.78 8.76
C LEU A 100 -23.70 16.61 9.62
N ALA A 101 -22.40 16.32 9.58
CA ALA A 101 -21.78 15.31 10.43
C ALA A 101 -21.92 15.65 11.92
N ALA A 102 -21.76 16.91 12.29
CA ALA A 102 -21.92 17.39 13.67
C ALA A 102 -23.38 17.26 14.15
N GLU A 103 -24.35 17.63 13.32
CA GLU A 103 -25.78 17.44 13.62
C GLU A 103 -26.15 15.96 13.82
N ALA A 104 -25.47 15.06 13.10
CA ALA A 104 -25.58 13.63 13.28
C ALA A 104 -24.69 13.06 14.40
N ASN A 105 -24.10 13.90 15.25
CA ASN A 105 -23.24 13.55 16.39
C ASN A 105 -22.01 12.69 16.03
N VAL A 106 -21.40 12.91 14.86
CA VAL A 106 -20.12 12.27 14.50
C VAL A 106 -19.03 12.67 15.50
N ASN A 107 -18.29 11.69 15.99
CA ASN A 107 -17.21 11.89 16.95
C ASN A 107 -15.84 11.94 16.27
N VAL A 108 -15.62 11.09 15.26
CA VAL A 108 -14.37 11.02 14.49
C VAL A 108 -14.70 11.10 13.01
N LEU A 109 -14.12 12.07 12.32
CA LEU A 109 -14.36 12.32 10.91
C LEU A 109 -13.06 12.23 10.11
N CYS A 110 -13.10 11.62 8.94
CA CYS A 110 -11.96 11.61 8.03
C CYS A 110 -12.33 12.16 6.65
N LEU A 111 -11.45 13.01 6.13
CA LEU A 111 -11.51 13.56 4.79
C LEU A 111 -10.75 12.67 3.80
N GLN A 112 -11.00 12.83 2.50
CA GLN A 112 -10.29 12.10 1.44
C GLN A 112 -8.82 12.51 1.28
N GLU A 113 -8.06 11.80 0.45
CA GLU A 113 -6.65 12.12 0.21
C GLU A 113 -6.48 13.47 -0.50
N ALA A 114 -5.49 14.24 -0.03
CA ALA A 114 -5.15 15.57 -0.55
C ALA A 114 -6.41 16.45 -0.73
N TRP A 115 -7.29 16.44 0.26
CA TRP A 115 -8.62 17.03 0.15
C TRP A 115 -8.63 18.54 -0.20
N PRO A 116 -7.66 19.40 0.20
CA PRO A 116 -7.76 20.83 -0.07
C PRO A 116 -7.29 21.23 -1.48
N MET A 117 -7.04 20.26 -2.37
CA MET A 117 -6.52 20.50 -3.72
C MET A 117 -7.06 19.50 -4.78
N PRO A 118 -6.95 19.82 -6.07
CA PRO A 118 -7.04 18.83 -7.14
C PRO A 118 -5.92 17.78 -7.03
N PHE A 119 -6.14 16.59 -7.59
CA PHE A 119 -5.17 15.50 -7.59
C PHE A 119 -4.18 15.63 -8.77
N VAL A 120 -3.37 16.67 -8.69
CA VAL A 120 -2.45 17.21 -9.73
C VAL A 120 -1.32 16.27 -10.17
N PHE A 121 -1.09 15.16 -9.47
CA PHE A 121 0.17 14.40 -9.59
C PHE A 121 0.36 13.72 -10.96
N CYS A 122 -0.69 13.59 -11.77
CA CYS A 122 -0.57 13.11 -13.15
C CYS A 122 0.23 14.05 -14.06
N THR A 123 0.18 15.34 -13.77
CA THR A 123 0.80 16.37 -14.62
C THR A 123 2.32 16.32 -14.57
N ARG A 124 2.89 15.84 -13.44
CA ARG A 124 4.33 15.87 -13.11
C ARG A 124 4.92 17.29 -13.04
N GLU A 125 4.08 18.31 -13.18
CA GLU A 125 4.47 19.71 -13.08
C GLU A 125 4.66 20.09 -11.60
N LYS A 126 5.72 20.86 -11.32
CA LYS A 126 5.96 21.38 -9.97
C LYS A 126 5.20 22.69 -9.72
N PHE A 127 5.21 23.58 -10.69
CA PHE A 127 4.53 24.87 -10.63
C PHE A 127 3.20 24.81 -11.40
N PRO A 128 2.11 25.39 -10.85
CA PRO A 128 2.00 26.04 -9.54
C PRO A 128 1.68 25.05 -8.41
N TRP A 129 1.55 23.76 -8.72
CA TRP A 129 0.94 22.75 -7.84
C TRP A 129 1.60 22.56 -6.47
N CYS A 130 2.91 22.72 -6.36
CA CYS A 130 3.62 22.59 -5.09
C CYS A 130 3.34 23.74 -4.10
N GLU A 131 2.66 24.80 -4.52
CA GLU A 131 2.18 25.89 -3.65
C GLU A 131 0.96 25.48 -2.80
N PHE A 132 0.28 24.39 -3.15
CA PHE A 132 -0.72 23.79 -2.24
C PHE A 132 -0.08 23.18 -0.99
N ALA A 133 1.23 22.90 -1.02
CA ALA A 133 1.91 22.29 0.11
C ALA A 133 2.02 23.27 1.28
N GLU A 134 1.62 22.84 2.48
CA GLU A 134 1.53 23.69 3.66
C GLU A 134 2.10 23.02 4.91
N SER A 135 2.36 23.78 5.96
CA SER A 135 2.76 23.21 7.26
C SER A 135 1.65 22.33 7.84
N ALA A 136 2.01 21.13 8.28
CA ALA A 136 1.07 20.21 8.93
C ALA A 136 0.42 20.79 10.20
N GLU A 137 1.12 21.64 10.95
CA GLU A 137 0.66 22.11 12.27
C GLU A 137 0.09 23.54 12.24
N THR A 138 0.64 24.38 11.37
CA THR A 138 0.38 25.82 11.29
C THR A 138 -0.15 26.26 9.92
N GLY A 139 -0.30 25.34 8.96
CA GLY A 139 -0.89 25.62 7.65
C GLY A 139 -2.36 26.04 7.74
N PRO A 140 -2.85 26.82 6.77
CA PRO A 140 -4.21 27.34 6.78
C PRO A 140 -5.28 26.25 6.88
N THR A 141 -5.07 25.06 6.28
CA THR A 141 -6.04 23.95 6.39
C THR A 141 -6.16 23.44 7.81
N THR A 142 -5.03 23.23 8.48
CA THR A 142 -5.01 22.78 9.88
C THR A 142 -5.65 23.84 10.78
N LEU A 143 -5.31 25.12 10.61
CA LEU A 143 -5.90 26.21 11.41
C LEU A 143 -7.42 26.33 11.23
N PHE A 144 -7.89 26.19 9.99
CA PHE A 144 -9.32 26.16 9.67
C PHE A 144 -10.04 25.01 10.41
N LEU A 145 -9.48 23.79 10.35
CA LEU A 145 -10.09 22.63 11.00
C LEU A 145 -9.98 22.64 12.52
N LYS A 146 -8.94 23.24 13.13
CA LYS A 146 -8.81 23.36 14.61
C LYS A 146 -10.05 24.01 15.24
N ASN A 147 -10.55 25.08 14.62
CA ASN A 147 -11.74 25.78 15.10
C ASN A 147 -13.00 24.90 15.01
N ILE A 148 -13.14 24.17 13.90
CA ILE A 148 -14.26 23.25 13.65
C ILE A 148 -14.24 22.08 14.63
N CYS A 149 -13.08 21.47 14.87
CA CYS A 149 -12.91 20.36 15.81
C CYS A 149 -13.38 20.77 17.22
N LYS A 150 -12.93 21.95 17.69
CA LYS A 150 -13.32 22.49 18.99
C LYS A 150 -14.80 22.84 19.06
N GLN A 151 -15.35 23.46 18.00
CA GLN A 151 -16.75 23.85 17.92
C GLN A 151 -17.68 22.65 18.03
N TYR A 152 -17.36 21.54 17.36
CA TYR A 152 -18.21 20.36 17.28
C TYR A 152 -17.80 19.22 18.20
N ASN A 153 -16.77 19.42 19.04
CA ASN A 153 -16.20 18.37 19.89
C ASN A 153 -15.91 17.08 19.09
N MET A 154 -15.25 17.25 17.94
CA MET A 154 -15.05 16.21 16.93
C MET A 154 -13.56 16.08 16.60
N VAL A 155 -13.06 14.85 16.53
CA VAL A 155 -11.71 14.56 16.00
C VAL A 155 -11.77 14.57 14.48
N ILE A 156 -10.85 15.27 13.81
CA ILE A 156 -10.77 15.30 12.34
C ILE A 156 -9.39 14.80 11.87
N VAL A 157 -9.43 13.86 10.93
CA VAL A 157 -8.28 13.41 10.15
C VAL A 157 -8.24 14.17 8.82
N SER A 158 -7.16 14.91 8.58
CA SER A 158 -6.97 15.82 7.44
C SER A 158 -5.76 15.43 6.59
N PRO A 159 -5.96 14.68 5.50
CA PRO A 159 -4.90 14.36 4.54
C PRO A 159 -4.58 15.55 3.62
N ILE A 160 -3.36 16.06 3.69
CA ILE A 160 -2.87 17.24 2.97
C ILE A 160 -1.54 16.95 2.26
N LEU A 161 -1.16 17.87 1.37
CA LEU A 161 0.21 17.98 0.91
C LEU A 161 0.99 18.81 1.96
N GLU A 162 1.89 18.17 2.69
CA GLU A 162 2.72 18.83 3.69
C GLU A 162 3.98 19.41 3.03
N ARG A 163 4.39 20.60 3.44
CA ARG A 163 5.73 21.14 3.29
C ARG A 163 6.35 21.26 4.68
N ASP A 164 7.42 20.53 4.92
CA ASP A 164 8.08 20.54 6.23
C ASP A 164 9.08 21.68 6.41
N GLU A 165 9.68 21.77 7.59
CA GLU A 165 10.63 22.82 7.96
C GLU A 165 11.90 22.83 7.08
N GLN A 166 12.21 21.72 6.41
CA GLN A 166 13.31 21.59 5.46
C GLN A 166 12.84 21.79 4.01
N GLU A 167 11.63 22.32 3.81
CA GLU A 167 11.01 22.56 2.50
C GLU A 167 10.76 21.27 1.69
N VAL A 168 10.80 20.10 2.34
CA VAL A 168 10.51 18.81 1.72
C VAL A 168 9.01 18.58 1.71
N ILE A 169 8.50 18.13 0.56
CA ILE A 169 7.09 17.85 0.36
C ILE A 169 6.79 16.41 0.78
N TRP A 170 5.65 16.22 1.45
CA TRP A 170 5.15 14.92 1.90
C TRP A 170 3.64 14.79 1.68
N ASN A 171 3.15 13.56 1.52
CA ASN A 171 1.73 13.26 1.61
C ASN A 171 1.41 12.83 3.05
N THR A 172 0.61 13.63 3.75
CA THR A 172 0.52 13.59 5.21
C THR A 172 -0.92 13.67 5.69
N ALA A 173 -1.30 12.75 6.58
CA ALA A 173 -2.53 12.86 7.36
C ALA A 173 -2.24 13.53 8.71
N VAL A 174 -2.87 14.67 8.96
CA VAL A 174 -2.83 15.38 10.25
C VAL A 174 -4.02 14.95 11.10
N VAL A 175 -3.78 14.66 12.38
CA VAL A 175 -4.85 14.31 13.32
C VAL A 175 -5.06 15.45 14.30
N ILE A 176 -6.26 16.02 14.28
CA ILE A 176 -6.67 17.13 15.16
C ILE A 176 -7.70 16.58 16.14
N ASP A 177 -7.45 16.72 17.44
CA ASP A 177 -8.36 16.27 18.47
C ASP A 177 -9.61 17.15 18.60
N ASN A 178 -10.57 16.68 19.40
CA ASN A 178 -11.82 17.37 19.68
C ASN A 178 -11.67 18.69 20.47
N PHE A 179 -10.47 19.03 20.94
CA PHE A 179 -10.16 20.32 21.56
C PHE A 179 -9.51 21.30 20.58
N GLY A 180 -9.28 20.88 19.32
CA GLY A 180 -8.61 21.68 18.30
C GLY A 180 -7.08 21.65 18.42
N LYS A 181 -6.51 20.66 19.09
CA LYS A 181 -5.06 20.46 19.17
C LYS A 181 -4.62 19.42 18.13
N VAL A 182 -3.50 19.69 17.44
CA VAL A 182 -2.85 18.66 16.62
C VAL A 182 -2.18 17.65 17.57
N ILE A 183 -2.64 16.41 17.53
CA ILE A 183 -2.08 15.32 18.35
C ILE A 183 -1.01 14.52 17.62
N GLY A 184 -0.87 14.75 16.30
CA GLY A 184 0.26 14.30 15.51
C GLY A 184 -0.05 14.22 14.02
N LYS A 185 0.86 13.60 13.27
CA LYS A 185 0.77 13.41 11.83
C LYS A 185 1.35 12.06 11.40
N HIS A 186 0.88 11.54 10.28
CA HIS A 186 1.40 10.34 9.63
C HIS A 186 1.68 10.61 8.14
N ARG A 187 2.88 10.26 7.67
CA ARG A 187 3.31 10.40 6.27
C ARG A 187 3.13 9.09 5.51
N LYS A 188 2.69 9.16 4.26
CA LYS A 188 2.35 8.01 3.40
C LYS A 188 3.54 7.05 3.25
N ASN A 189 3.43 5.85 3.82
CA ASN A 189 4.52 4.85 3.81
C ASN A 189 4.83 4.29 2.41
N HIS A 190 3.80 4.11 1.57
CA HIS A 190 3.95 3.48 0.26
C HIS A 190 3.53 4.44 -0.85
N ILE A 191 4.48 4.78 -1.73
CA ILE A 191 4.28 5.78 -2.79
C ILE A 191 4.09 5.06 -4.14
N PRO A 192 2.99 5.32 -4.86
CA PRO A 192 2.79 4.74 -6.19
C PRO A 192 3.73 5.37 -7.22
N ARG A 193 4.02 4.57 -8.24
CA ARG A 193 4.76 4.95 -9.46
C ARG A 193 4.05 4.46 -10.72
N VAL A 194 2.73 4.22 -10.64
CA VAL A 194 1.95 3.47 -11.63
C VAL A 194 1.02 4.41 -12.40
N GLY A 195 1.12 4.43 -13.73
CA GLY A 195 0.23 5.17 -14.60
C GLY A 195 0.25 6.69 -14.34
N ASP A 196 -0.93 7.27 -14.16
CA ASP A 196 -1.12 8.68 -13.81
C ASP A 196 -0.75 9.01 -12.35
N PHE A 197 -0.56 8.01 -11.50
CA PHE A 197 -0.18 8.19 -10.09
C PHE A 197 1.33 8.35 -9.94
N ASN A 198 1.87 9.43 -10.53
CA ASN A 198 3.29 9.77 -10.54
C ASN A 198 3.73 10.49 -9.24
N GLU A 199 3.19 10.07 -8.11
CA GLU A 199 3.35 10.71 -6.80
C GLU A 199 4.80 10.76 -6.33
N SER A 200 5.61 9.74 -6.66
CA SER A 200 7.05 9.72 -6.32
C SER A 200 7.87 10.87 -6.93
N THR A 201 7.30 11.58 -7.91
CA THR A 201 7.90 12.82 -8.43
C THR A 201 7.83 13.94 -7.39
N TYR A 202 6.84 13.92 -6.48
CA TYR A 202 6.51 14.99 -5.55
C TYR A 202 7.02 14.75 -4.12
N TYR A 203 6.97 13.51 -3.64
CA TYR A 203 7.33 13.16 -2.26
C TYR A 203 7.90 11.74 -2.16
N MET A 204 8.67 11.51 -1.09
CA MET A 204 9.34 10.24 -0.79
C MET A 204 8.50 9.36 0.16
N GLU A 205 8.90 8.09 0.31
CA GLU A 205 8.31 7.17 1.29
C GLU A 205 8.34 7.74 2.72
N GLY A 206 7.23 7.63 3.43
CA GLY A 206 7.05 8.19 4.77
C GLY A 206 8.04 7.65 5.81
N ASN A 207 8.48 8.54 6.70
CA ASN A 207 9.43 8.24 7.78
C ASN A 207 8.81 8.23 9.18
N THR A 208 7.47 8.24 9.28
CA THR A 208 6.74 8.31 10.56
C THR A 208 6.37 6.95 11.14
N GLY A 209 6.71 5.85 10.45
CA GLY A 209 6.31 4.50 10.86
C GLY A 209 4.80 4.27 10.76
N HIS A 210 4.21 3.63 11.76
CA HIS A 210 2.79 3.25 11.79
C HIS A 210 2.10 3.79 13.07
N PRO A 211 2.04 5.11 13.26
CA PRO A 211 1.53 5.69 14.49
C PRO A 211 0.04 5.38 14.68
N VAL A 212 -0.34 5.16 15.95
CA VAL A 212 -1.73 5.04 16.38
C VAL A 212 -2.00 6.19 17.34
N PHE A 213 -3.05 6.94 17.07
CA PHE A 213 -3.42 8.14 17.81
C PHE A 213 -4.52 7.79 18.80
N GLU A 214 -4.22 7.94 20.09
CA GLU A 214 -5.21 7.77 21.15
C GLU A 214 -6.06 9.02 21.28
N THR A 215 -7.37 8.85 21.10
CA THR A 215 -8.36 9.92 21.25
C THR A 215 -9.37 9.53 22.32
N VAL A 216 -10.17 10.49 22.77
CA VAL A 216 -11.30 10.20 23.68
C VAL A 216 -12.35 9.27 23.05
N PHE A 217 -12.34 9.11 21.72
CA PHE A 217 -13.26 8.29 20.95
C PHE A 217 -12.61 7.00 20.41
N GLY A 218 -11.47 6.59 20.95
CA GLY A 218 -10.77 5.36 20.57
C GLY A 218 -9.44 5.58 19.88
N ARG A 219 -8.74 4.47 19.60
CA ARG A 219 -7.42 4.48 18.97
C ARG A 219 -7.55 4.42 17.45
N ILE A 220 -7.13 5.49 16.78
CA ILE A 220 -7.26 5.62 15.33
C ILE A 220 -5.91 5.57 14.63
N ALA A 221 -5.88 5.05 13.41
CA ALA A 221 -4.72 5.10 12.53
C ALA A 221 -5.13 5.46 11.11
N ILE A 222 -4.15 5.78 10.26
CA ILE A 222 -4.40 6.24 8.90
C ILE A 222 -3.48 5.47 7.95
N ASN A 223 -4.05 4.65 7.08
CA ASN A 223 -3.34 4.02 5.97
C ASN A 223 -3.61 4.84 4.70
N ILE A 224 -2.67 5.68 4.27
CA ILE A 224 -2.91 6.63 3.18
C ILE A 224 -2.85 5.92 1.80
N CYS A 225 -3.97 5.96 1.08
CA CYS A 225 -4.14 5.60 -0.33
C CYS A 225 -3.45 4.31 -0.76
N TYR A 226 -2.32 4.38 -1.46
CA TYR A 226 -1.60 3.24 -2.04
C TYR A 226 -1.07 2.26 -0.98
N GLY A 227 -0.96 2.70 0.28
CA GLY A 227 -0.73 1.78 1.39
C GLY A 227 -1.85 0.75 1.57
N ARG A 228 -3.03 0.93 0.94
CA ARG A 228 -4.12 -0.06 0.92
C ARG A 228 -3.70 -1.40 0.31
N HIS A 229 -2.80 -1.37 -0.67
CA HIS A 229 -2.32 -2.55 -1.38
C HIS A 229 -1.31 -3.39 -0.59
N HIS A 230 -0.91 -2.92 0.60
CA HIS A 230 0.17 -3.51 1.38
C HIS A 230 -0.40 -4.10 2.68
N PRO A 231 -0.69 -5.41 2.74
CA PRO A 231 -1.21 -6.06 3.95
C PRO A 231 -0.34 -5.84 5.19
N LEU A 232 0.99 -5.75 5.01
CA LEU A 232 1.91 -5.44 6.10
C LEU A 232 1.71 -4.03 6.69
N ASN A 233 1.37 -3.04 5.86
CA ASN A 233 1.09 -1.67 6.34
C ASN A 233 -0.14 -1.67 7.26
N TRP A 234 -1.21 -2.36 6.85
CA TRP A 234 -2.40 -2.58 7.68
C TRP A 234 -2.09 -3.35 8.97
N LEU A 235 -1.30 -4.43 8.86
CA LEU A 235 -0.90 -5.25 9.99
C LEU A 235 -0.17 -4.43 11.06
N MET A 236 0.77 -3.57 10.66
CA MET A 236 1.55 -2.78 11.60
C MET A 236 0.69 -1.81 12.41
N PHE A 237 -0.36 -1.20 11.82
CA PHE A 237 -1.33 -0.42 12.60
C PHE A 237 -2.14 -1.29 13.58
N GLY A 238 -2.52 -2.50 13.16
CA GLY A 238 -3.19 -3.47 14.03
C GLY A 238 -2.30 -3.92 15.20
N LEU A 239 -1.01 -4.14 14.96
CA LEU A 239 -0.01 -4.46 15.99
C LEU A 239 0.17 -3.32 16.98
N ASN A 240 0.14 -2.07 16.50
CA ASN A 240 0.22 -0.88 17.34
C ASN A 240 -1.11 -0.55 18.05
N GLY A 241 -2.12 -1.42 17.93
CA GLY A 241 -3.34 -1.36 18.75
C GLY A 241 -4.48 -0.54 18.17
N ALA A 242 -4.46 -0.21 16.87
CA ALA A 242 -5.55 0.52 16.23
C ALA A 242 -6.91 -0.19 16.38
N GLU A 243 -7.97 0.59 16.58
CA GLU A 243 -9.36 0.14 16.65
C GLU A 243 -10.14 0.58 15.41
N ILE A 244 -9.76 1.72 14.82
CA ILE A 244 -10.27 2.23 13.55
C ILE A 244 -9.08 2.62 12.68
N VAL A 245 -9.03 2.15 11.43
CA VAL A 245 -8.02 2.59 10.45
C VAL A 245 -8.71 3.24 9.27
N PHE A 246 -8.46 4.54 9.10
CA PHE A 246 -8.92 5.29 7.94
C PHE A 246 -8.02 5.05 6.74
N ASN A 247 -8.60 4.95 5.55
CA ASN A 247 -7.89 4.85 4.29
C ASN A 247 -8.35 5.92 3.30
N PRO A 248 -7.88 7.17 3.50
CA PRO A 248 -8.11 8.26 2.56
C PRO A 248 -7.37 7.98 1.27
N SER A 249 -8.08 8.00 0.15
CA SER A 249 -7.57 7.66 -1.18
C SER A 249 -8.07 8.64 -2.24
N ALA A 250 -7.30 8.74 -3.31
CA ALA A 250 -7.77 9.21 -4.61
C ALA A 250 -7.35 8.16 -5.65
N THR A 251 -8.31 7.49 -6.27
CA THR A 251 -8.04 6.45 -7.27
C THR A 251 -9.19 6.37 -8.29
N ILE A 252 -8.87 6.05 -9.53
CA ILE A 252 -9.81 6.12 -10.65
C ILE A 252 -10.36 4.75 -11.09
N ASP A 253 -11.48 4.80 -11.80
CA ASP A 253 -12.06 3.64 -12.45
C ASP A 253 -11.16 3.14 -13.60
N GLY A 254 -11.40 1.91 -14.05
CA GLY A 254 -10.55 1.23 -15.04
C GLY A 254 -9.19 0.74 -14.54
N LEU A 255 -8.61 1.39 -13.52
CA LEU A 255 -7.34 0.97 -12.91
C LEU A 255 -7.52 0.08 -11.68
N SER A 256 -8.43 0.45 -10.78
CA SER A 256 -8.37 -0.03 -9.38
C SER A 256 -9.70 -0.40 -8.74
N GLU A 257 -10.83 -0.09 -9.38
CA GLU A 257 -12.16 -0.22 -8.76
C GLU A 257 -12.49 -1.66 -8.32
N THR A 258 -12.01 -2.67 -9.06
CA THR A 258 -12.20 -4.09 -8.73
C THR A 258 -11.54 -4.50 -7.42
N LEU A 259 -10.47 -3.81 -7.01
CA LEU A 259 -9.76 -4.06 -5.76
C LEU A 259 -10.43 -3.37 -4.56
N TRP A 260 -11.17 -2.29 -4.82
CA TRP A 260 -11.73 -1.40 -3.79
C TRP A 260 -12.62 -2.13 -2.80
N GLY A 261 -13.45 -3.05 -3.27
CA GLY A 261 -14.36 -3.84 -2.43
C GLY A 261 -13.67 -4.92 -1.58
N ILE A 262 -12.37 -5.15 -1.80
CA ILE A 262 -11.61 -6.29 -1.27
C ILE A 262 -10.60 -5.83 -0.22
N GLU A 263 -9.71 -4.89 -0.54
CA GLU A 263 -8.47 -4.68 0.23
C GLU A 263 -8.69 -4.16 1.65
N ALA A 264 -9.43 -3.06 1.80
CA ALA A 264 -9.75 -2.51 3.12
C ALA A 264 -10.63 -3.47 3.92
N ARG A 265 -11.56 -4.18 3.24
CA ARG A 265 -12.40 -5.20 3.89
C ARG A 265 -11.57 -6.36 4.45
N THR A 266 -10.63 -6.89 3.65
CA THR A 266 -9.70 -7.93 4.09
C THR A 266 -8.83 -7.43 5.24
N ALA A 267 -8.37 -6.18 5.19
CA ALA A 267 -7.60 -5.60 6.28
C ALA A 267 -8.39 -5.56 7.60
N ALA A 268 -9.68 -5.20 7.55
CA ALA A 268 -10.56 -5.19 8.72
C ALA A 268 -10.67 -6.57 9.39
N VAL A 269 -10.90 -7.61 8.56
CA VAL A 269 -11.00 -9.00 9.02
C VAL A 269 -9.67 -9.50 9.59
N ALA A 270 -8.58 -9.38 8.83
CA ALA A 270 -7.27 -9.91 9.21
C ALA A 270 -6.71 -9.31 10.51
N ASN A 271 -7.05 -8.04 10.79
CA ASN A 271 -6.54 -7.32 11.95
C ASN A 271 -7.57 -7.14 13.07
N SER A 272 -8.82 -7.55 12.84
CA SER A 272 -9.92 -7.45 13.80
C SER A 272 -10.09 -6.03 14.37
N TYR A 273 -10.14 -5.06 13.47
CA TYR A 273 -10.47 -3.65 13.75
C TYR A 273 -11.50 -3.12 12.72
N PHE A 274 -11.94 -1.88 12.85
CA PHE A 274 -12.72 -1.22 11.80
C PHE A 274 -11.80 -0.62 10.73
N SER A 275 -12.21 -0.67 9.47
CA SER A 275 -11.54 0.05 8.37
C SER A 275 -12.51 1.00 7.68
N CYS A 276 -12.08 2.21 7.36
CA CYS A 276 -12.90 3.24 6.72
C CYS A 276 -12.26 3.66 5.39
N ALA A 277 -12.73 3.11 4.27
CA ALA A 277 -12.20 3.39 2.94
C ALA A 277 -12.90 4.61 2.33
N ILE A 278 -12.11 5.59 1.89
CA ILE A 278 -12.62 6.88 1.40
C ILE A 278 -11.96 7.16 0.06
N ASN A 279 -12.75 7.39 -0.99
CA ASN A 279 -12.22 7.79 -2.29
C ASN A 279 -12.83 9.11 -2.73
N ARG A 280 -12.03 9.89 -3.45
CA ARG A 280 -12.47 11.06 -4.19
C ARG A 280 -13.59 10.73 -5.19
N VAL A 281 -14.38 11.73 -5.57
CA VAL A 281 -15.39 11.62 -6.63
C VAL A 281 -15.16 12.65 -7.74
N GLY A 282 -15.67 12.35 -8.93
CA GLY A 282 -15.70 13.27 -10.06
C GLY A 282 -14.52 13.10 -11.01
N THR A 283 -14.44 13.99 -12.01
CA THR A 283 -13.37 14.00 -13.01
C THR A 283 -12.70 15.35 -12.97
N GLU A 284 -11.37 15.35 -12.95
CA GLU A 284 -10.56 16.56 -12.89
C GLU A 284 -9.77 16.70 -14.20
N THR A 285 -9.83 17.90 -14.79
CA THR A 285 -9.15 18.24 -16.04
C THR A 285 -8.11 19.32 -15.77
N PHE A 286 -6.90 19.18 -16.33
CA PHE A 286 -5.76 20.07 -16.10
C PHE A 286 -5.44 20.97 -17.32
N PRO A 287 -4.70 22.08 -17.14
CA PRO A 287 -4.42 23.02 -18.23
C PRO A 287 -3.54 22.42 -19.34
N SER A 288 -2.45 21.75 -18.94
CA SER A 288 -1.49 21.08 -19.81
C SER A 288 -1.90 19.64 -20.11
N GLU A 289 -1.52 19.15 -21.29
CA GLU A 289 -1.63 17.72 -21.60
C GLU A 289 -0.55 16.91 -20.88
N PHE A 290 -0.89 15.70 -20.47
CA PHE A 290 0.03 14.73 -19.89
C PHE A 290 -0.25 13.33 -20.46
N THR A 291 0.67 12.39 -20.22
CA THR A 291 0.54 11.00 -20.67
C THR A 291 0.54 10.04 -19.48
N SER A 292 -0.28 8.99 -19.59
CA SER A 292 -0.45 7.97 -18.54
C SER A 292 0.62 6.87 -18.58
N GLY A 293 1.56 6.92 -19.53
CA GLY A 293 2.59 5.89 -19.70
C GLY A 293 2.08 4.55 -20.27
N ASP A 294 0.88 4.53 -20.85
CA ASP A 294 0.22 3.33 -21.40
C ASP A 294 0.19 3.30 -22.94
N GLY A 295 0.96 4.19 -23.59
CA GLY A 295 1.03 4.32 -25.05
C GLY A 295 -0.16 5.03 -25.70
N LYS A 296 -1.15 5.50 -24.93
CA LYS A 296 -2.27 6.31 -25.46
C LYS A 296 -1.87 7.76 -25.70
N PRO A 297 -2.65 8.52 -26.51
CA PRO A 297 -2.40 9.94 -26.75
C PRO A 297 -2.39 10.76 -25.46
N ALA A 298 -1.66 11.87 -25.50
CA ALA A 298 -1.70 12.85 -24.42
C ALA A 298 -3.12 13.41 -24.24
N HIS A 299 -3.48 13.71 -23.01
CA HIS A 299 -4.83 14.16 -22.65
C HIS A 299 -4.77 15.08 -21.43
N LYS A 300 -5.90 15.70 -21.10
CA LYS A 300 -6.01 16.66 -19.98
C LYS A 300 -6.78 16.12 -18.80
N SER A 301 -7.48 14.99 -18.94
CA SER A 301 -8.43 14.48 -17.95
C SER A 301 -7.77 13.37 -17.13
N PHE A 302 -7.68 13.53 -15.81
CA PHE A 302 -7.06 12.51 -14.93
C PHE A 302 -7.76 11.14 -15.03
N GLY A 303 -9.08 11.15 -15.21
CA GLY A 303 -9.93 9.98 -15.10
C GLY A 303 -11.04 10.20 -14.09
N HIS A 304 -11.93 9.23 -13.94
CA HIS A 304 -13.07 9.34 -13.06
C HIS A 304 -12.77 8.72 -11.69
N PHE A 305 -12.67 9.57 -10.66
CA PHE A 305 -12.64 9.12 -9.28
C PHE A 305 -14.04 8.61 -8.91
N TYR A 306 -14.12 7.34 -8.50
CA TYR A 306 -15.37 6.59 -8.41
C TYR A 306 -15.97 6.54 -7.00
N GLY A 307 -15.51 7.36 -6.05
CA GLY A 307 -16.09 7.42 -4.69
C GLY A 307 -16.25 6.04 -4.05
N SER A 308 -17.50 5.62 -3.85
CA SER A 308 -17.81 4.30 -3.28
C SER A 308 -17.21 4.11 -1.89
N SER A 309 -17.10 5.19 -1.12
CA SER A 309 -16.57 5.15 0.24
C SER A 309 -17.44 4.23 1.11
N TYR A 310 -16.81 3.45 2.00
CA TYR A 310 -17.49 2.45 2.84
C TYR A 310 -16.73 2.17 4.14
N ILE A 311 -17.44 1.58 5.12
CA ILE A 311 -16.87 1.17 6.40
C ILE A 311 -17.03 -0.34 6.56
N THR A 312 -15.97 -1.00 7.01
CA THR A 312 -15.97 -2.45 7.33
C THR A 312 -15.70 -2.66 8.81
N ALA A 313 -16.45 -3.57 9.40
CA ALA A 313 -16.30 -4.05 10.75
C ALA A 313 -15.35 -5.25 10.84
N PRO A 314 -14.78 -5.49 12.04
CA PRO A 314 -13.86 -6.61 12.26
C PRO A 314 -14.50 -8.00 12.02
N ASP A 315 -15.82 -8.13 12.11
CA ASP A 315 -16.57 -9.37 11.83
C ASP A 315 -16.73 -9.66 10.33
N GLY A 316 -16.16 -8.80 9.46
CA GLY A 316 -16.24 -8.91 8.00
C GLY A 316 -17.50 -8.32 7.39
N SER A 317 -18.43 -7.81 8.22
CA SER A 317 -19.57 -7.05 7.74
C SER A 317 -19.15 -5.65 7.29
N ARG A 318 -19.83 -5.07 6.30
CA ARG A 318 -19.52 -3.74 5.77
C ARG A 318 -20.76 -2.98 5.33
N THR A 319 -20.64 -1.65 5.28
CA THR A 319 -21.69 -0.81 4.72
C THR A 319 -21.80 -0.99 3.20
N PRO A 320 -22.98 -0.70 2.64
CA PRO A 320 -23.13 -0.20 1.28
C PRO A 320 -22.11 0.91 0.95
N GLY A 321 -21.78 1.06 -0.33
CA GLY A 321 -20.94 2.16 -0.78
C GLY A 321 -21.74 3.46 -0.87
N LEU A 322 -21.06 4.60 -0.70
CA LEU A 322 -21.57 5.88 -1.22
C LEU A 322 -21.58 5.88 -2.76
N SER A 323 -22.18 6.91 -3.34
CA SER A 323 -22.26 7.12 -4.79
C SER A 323 -20.88 7.15 -5.43
N ARG A 324 -20.82 6.75 -6.69
CA ARG A 324 -19.64 6.91 -7.54
C ARG A 324 -19.42 8.32 -8.05
N THR A 325 -20.48 9.15 -8.01
CA THR A 325 -20.50 10.42 -8.74
C THR A 325 -20.89 11.62 -7.88
N ARG A 326 -21.34 11.40 -6.64
CA ARG A 326 -21.84 12.49 -5.78
C ARG A 326 -20.92 12.73 -4.59
N ASP A 327 -20.87 13.99 -4.17
CA ASP A 327 -20.38 14.35 -2.84
C ASP A 327 -21.24 13.65 -1.79
N GLY A 328 -20.61 13.15 -0.73
CA GLY A 328 -21.31 12.34 0.25
C GLY A 328 -20.62 12.23 1.60
N LEU A 329 -21.45 11.95 2.60
CA LEU A 329 -21.11 11.72 4.00
C LEU A 329 -21.69 10.37 4.43
N LEU A 330 -20.80 9.44 4.77
CA LEU A 330 -21.19 8.15 5.34
C LEU A 330 -20.92 8.17 6.83
N ILE A 331 -21.94 7.87 7.62
CA ILE A 331 -21.90 7.83 9.08
C ILE A 331 -22.09 6.38 9.52
N SER A 332 -21.27 5.92 10.46
CA SER A 332 -21.48 4.62 11.10
C SER A 332 -21.35 4.73 12.60
N GLU A 333 -22.38 4.31 13.31
CA GLU A 333 -22.34 4.10 14.76
C GLU A 333 -21.73 2.72 15.01
N VAL A 334 -20.56 2.69 15.63
CA VAL A 334 -19.78 1.47 15.86
C VAL A 334 -19.58 1.25 17.36
N ASP A 335 -19.64 0.01 17.81
CA ASP A 335 -19.16 -0.36 19.14
C ASP A 335 -17.73 -0.91 19.07
N LEU A 336 -16.77 -0.18 19.63
CA LEU A 336 -15.36 -0.56 19.61
C LEU A 336 -15.06 -1.85 20.36
N ASN A 337 -15.96 -2.32 21.24
CA ASN A 337 -15.82 -3.62 21.89
C ASN A 337 -15.86 -4.79 20.88
N LEU A 338 -16.50 -4.61 19.71
CA LEU A 338 -16.53 -5.63 18.66
C LEU A 338 -15.12 -6.06 18.22
N CYS A 339 -14.15 -5.13 18.25
CA CYS A 339 -12.75 -5.46 17.94
C CYS A 339 -12.21 -6.55 18.86
N ARG A 340 -12.45 -6.45 20.18
CA ARG A 340 -11.99 -7.47 21.14
C ARG A 340 -12.76 -8.78 20.96
N GLN A 341 -14.09 -8.68 20.85
CA GLN A 341 -14.95 -9.86 20.72
C GLN A 341 -14.56 -10.72 19.51
N VAL A 342 -14.27 -10.09 18.36
CA VAL A 342 -13.79 -10.80 17.16
C VAL A 342 -12.40 -11.38 17.35
N LYS A 343 -11.48 -10.65 18.01
CA LYS A 343 -10.12 -11.14 18.31
C LYS A 343 -10.16 -12.42 19.15
N ASP A 344 -11.03 -12.45 20.15
CA ASP A 344 -11.18 -13.59 21.05
C ASP A 344 -11.90 -14.76 20.36
N HIS A 345 -12.91 -14.47 19.54
CA HIS A 345 -13.69 -15.49 18.83
C HIS A 345 -12.89 -16.21 17.74
N TRP A 346 -12.18 -15.47 16.88
CA TRP A 346 -11.44 -16.04 15.75
C TRP A 346 -9.99 -16.39 16.09
N GLY A 347 -9.41 -15.75 17.11
CA GLY A 347 -8.04 -16.03 17.54
C GLY A 347 -6.96 -15.62 16.55
N PHE A 348 -7.26 -14.86 15.49
CA PHE A 348 -6.25 -14.48 14.48
C PHE A 348 -5.03 -13.84 15.11
N GLN A 349 -5.23 -12.93 16.08
CA GLN A 349 -4.14 -12.21 16.73
C GLN A 349 -3.23 -13.13 17.55
N MET A 350 -3.80 -14.19 18.14
CA MET A 350 -3.12 -15.23 18.92
C MET A 350 -2.32 -16.17 18.01
N THR A 351 -2.80 -16.45 16.79
CA THR A 351 -2.19 -17.40 15.85
C THR A 351 -1.30 -16.76 14.79
N ARG A 352 -0.96 -15.46 14.91
CA ARG A 352 -0.17 -14.73 13.89
C ARG A 352 1.29 -15.17 13.76
N ARG A 353 1.86 -15.87 14.74
CA ARG A 353 3.27 -16.34 14.72
C ARG A 353 4.27 -15.28 14.25
N LEU A 354 4.16 -14.07 14.80
CA LEU A 354 4.92 -12.90 14.33
C LEU A 354 6.43 -13.09 14.44
N ASP A 355 6.89 -13.86 15.43
CA ASP A 355 8.27 -14.27 15.59
C ASP A 355 8.79 -15.04 14.36
N LEU A 356 8.02 -16.02 13.88
CA LEU A 356 8.36 -16.77 12.66
C LEU A 356 8.47 -15.85 11.44
N TYR A 357 7.49 -14.97 11.24
CA TYR A 357 7.48 -14.07 10.08
C TYR A 357 8.57 -13.00 10.17
N ALA A 358 8.88 -12.50 11.37
CA ALA A 358 9.98 -11.56 11.59
C ALA A 358 11.33 -12.21 11.31
N ASP A 359 11.56 -13.44 11.77
CA ASP A 359 12.78 -14.21 11.48
C ASP A 359 12.92 -14.42 9.96
N LEU A 360 11.86 -14.83 9.27
CA LEU A 360 11.87 -15.02 7.83
C LEU A 360 12.17 -13.73 7.06
N ALA A 361 11.50 -12.62 7.39
CA ALA A 361 11.73 -11.31 6.77
C ALA A 361 13.16 -10.82 7.00
N THR A 362 13.68 -11.03 8.20
CA THR A 362 15.05 -10.65 8.57
C THR A 362 16.08 -11.46 7.78
N MET A 363 15.90 -12.78 7.68
CA MET A 363 16.77 -13.64 6.88
C MET A 363 16.79 -13.23 5.40
N LEU A 364 15.62 -12.89 4.83
CA LEU A 364 15.50 -12.43 3.45
C LEU A 364 16.34 -11.18 3.19
N VAL A 365 16.19 -10.16 4.05
CA VAL A 365 16.93 -8.90 3.93
C VAL A 365 18.43 -9.14 4.05
N TYR A 366 18.87 -9.91 5.06
CA TYR A 366 20.29 -10.19 5.24
C TYR A 366 20.90 -11.00 4.10
N THR A 367 20.15 -11.95 3.54
CA THR A 367 20.61 -12.74 2.38
C THR A 367 20.81 -11.84 1.16
N LEU A 368 19.86 -10.95 0.88
CA LEU A 368 19.96 -9.98 -0.20
C LEU A 368 21.13 -9.01 -0.01
N MET A 369 21.31 -8.48 1.21
CA MET A 369 22.43 -7.59 1.50
C MET A 369 23.79 -8.30 1.36
N GLY A 370 23.91 -9.53 1.83
CA GLY A 370 25.12 -10.34 1.68
C GLY A 370 25.46 -10.59 0.20
N LEU A 371 24.46 -10.92 -0.62
CA LEU A 371 24.62 -11.08 -2.06
C LEU A 371 25.10 -9.79 -2.73
N LEU A 372 24.46 -8.65 -2.42
CA LEU A 372 24.86 -7.35 -2.97
C LEU A 372 26.29 -6.95 -2.57
N PHE A 373 26.69 -7.23 -1.33
CA PHE A 373 28.06 -6.98 -0.87
C PHE A 373 29.09 -7.83 -1.65
N ILE A 374 28.82 -9.12 -1.81
CA ILE A 374 29.72 -10.02 -2.57
C ILE A 374 29.81 -9.58 -4.02
N ILE A 375 28.69 -9.21 -4.66
CA ILE A 375 28.69 -8.67 -6.03
C ILE A 375 29.53 -7.39 -6.10
N GLY A 376 29.36 -6.47 -5.15
CA GLY A 376 30.13 -5.22 -5.08
C GLY A 376 31.64 -5.46 -4.99
N GLU A 377 32.09 -6.35 -4.10
CA GLU A 377 33.51 -6.72 -3.94
C GLU A 377 34.07 -7.40 -5.20
N CYS A 378 33.29 -8.26 -5.87
CA CYS A 378 33.71 -8.91 -7.11
C CYS A 378 33.88 -7.92 -8.29
N LEU A 379 33.05 -6.88 -8.34
CA LEU A 379 33.15 -5.78 -9.31
C LEU A 379 34.34 -4.86 -8.99
N ALA A 380 34.61 -4.59 -7.71
CA ALA A 380 35.76 -3.81 -7.25
C ALA A 380 37.10 -4.52 -7.55
N TYR A 381 37.19 -5.84 -7.32
CA TYR A 381 38.41 -6.62 -7.57
C TYR A 381 38.82 -6.65 -9.05
N ASN A 382 37.86 -6.61 -9.98
CA ASN A 382 38.14 -6.55 -11.42
C ASN A 382 38.48 -5.14 -11.94
N SER A 383 38.39 -4.09 -11.13
CA SER A 383 38.57 -2.70 -11.58
C SER A 383 39.78 -1.97 -10.97
N GLN A 384 40.63 -2.64 -10.17
CA GLN A 384 41.70 -2.02 -9.35
C GLN A 384 41.21 -0.88 -8.43
N TRP A 385 39.90 -0.67 -8.33
CA TRP A 385 39.28 0.35 -7.51
C TRP A 385 38.62 -0.33 -6.32
N VAL A 386 39.12 -0.03 -5.12
CA VAL A 386 38.45 -0.40 -3.88
C VAL A 386 37.58 0.79 -3.48
N PRO A 387 36.24 0.73 -3.59
CA PRO A 387 35.41 1.76 -3.00
C PRO A 387 35.19 1.41 -1.53
N SER A 388 35.63 2.30 -0.65
CA SER A 388 35.31 2.24 0.79
C SER A 388 33.81 2.43 0.99
N PHE A 389 33.05 1.34 1.17
CA PHE A 389 31.66 1.41 1.59
C PHE A 389 31.52 1.15 3.08
N TYR A 390 31.15 2.20 3.82
CA TYR A 390 30.80 2.12 5.23
C TYR A 390 29.35 1.62 5.35
N LEU A 391 29.16 0.38 5.80
CA LEU A 391 27.88 -0.08 6.33
C LEU A 391 27.68 0.60 7.69
N GLY A 392 27.17 1.83 7.65
CA GLY A 392 26.75 2.57 8.83
C GLY A 392 25.60 1.83 9.51
N THR A 393 25.81 1.51 10.79
CA THR A 393 24.90 0.90 11.78
C THR A 393 25.05 -0.64 11.94
N TYR A 394 25.50 -1.04 13.15
CA TYR A 394 25.72 -2.40 13.65
C TYR A 394 27.06 -3.12 13.31
N PRO A 395 28.22 -2.52 13.65
CA PRO A 395 29.53 -3.17 13.50
C PRO A 395 29.72 -4.45 14.34
N GLU A 396 28.90 -4.69 15.36
CA GLU A 396 29.01 -5.88 16.23
C GLU A 396 28.39 -7.16 15.63
N ARG A 397 27.68 -7.07 14.50
CA ARG A 397 26.92 -8.20 13.91
C ARG A 397 27.62 -8.89 12.74
N PHE A 398 28.67 -8.28 12.21
CA PHE A 398 29.54 -8.85 11.19
C PHE A 398 30.93 -9.01 11.80
N GLN A 399 31.27 -10.21 12.24
CA GLN A 399 32.62 -10.47 12.74
C GLN A 399 33.45 -11.17 11.66
N THR A 400 34.40 -10.39 11.14
CA THR A 400 35.67 -10.79 10.52
C THR A 400 35.58 -11.52 9.18
N LEU A 401 35.95 -10.79 8.11
CA LEU A 401 36.50 -11.37 6.89
C LEU A 401 37.94 -11.83 7.20
N ARG A 402 38.19 -13.15 7.18
CA ARG A 402 39.56 -13.66 7.05
C ARG A 402 39.80 -14.00 5.59
N MET A 403 40.60 -13.17 4.93
CA MET A 403 41.09 -13.46 3.59
C MET A 403 42.40 -14.26 3.72
N SER A 404 42.44 -15.46 3.14
CA SER A 404 43.68 -16.21 2.94
C SER A 404 43.91 -16.41 1.45
N ARG A 405 45.16 -16.64 1.03
CA ARG A 405 45.50 -16.84 -0.40
C ARG A 405 44.73 -18.05 -0.94
N GLY A 406 43.62 -17.82 -1.61
CA GLY A 406 42.80 -18.86 -2.25
C GLY A 406 41.42 -19.11 -1.62
N SER A 407 41.02 -18.41 -0.55
CA SER A 407 39.63 -18.48 -0.03
C SER A 407 39.21 -17.25 0.77
N CYS A 408 37.91 -16.93 0.72
CA CYS A 408 37.25 -15.94 1.56
C CYS A 408 36.27 -16.65 2.49
N ILE A 409 36.41 -16.46 3.80
CA ILE A 409 35.45 -16.98 4.78
C ILE A 409 34.62 -15.80 5.31
N VAL A 410 33.30 -15.89 5.13
CA VAL A 410 32.33 -14.93 5.67
C VAL A 410 31.59 -15.60 6.82
N SER A 411 31.72 -15.01 8.02
CA SER A 411 31.01 -15.45 9.22
C SER A 411 29.84 -14.51 9.49
N ILE A 412 28.61 -15.04 9.45
CA ILE A 412 27.39 -14.28 9.73
C ILE A 412 26.87 -14.66 11.11
N ASN A 413 26.78 -13.68 12.01
CA ASN A 413 26.20 -13.87 13.34
C ASN A 413 24.73 -13.48 13.34
N THR A 414 23.86 -14.45 13.59
CA THR A 414 22.41 -14.22 13.74
C THR A 414 22.01 -14.10 15.22
N PHE A 415 20.84 -13.53 15.48
CA PHE A 415 20.32 -13.11 16.81
C PHE A 415 20.22 -14.23 17.87
N ARG A 416 20.51 -15.49 17.53
CA ARG A 416 20.50 -16.66 18.44
C ARG A 416 21.81 -17.44 18.48
N SER A 417 22.95 -16.77 18.30
CA SER A 417 24.27 -17.41 18.47
C SER A 417 24.54 -18.55 17.47
N LYS A 418 23.79 -18.60 16.35
CA LYS A 418 24.10 -19.51 15.26
C LYS A 418 25.13 -18.85 14.37
N HIS A 419 26.31 -19.47 14.34
CA HIS A 419 27.41 -19.11 13.45
C HIS A 419 27.23 -19.82 12.12
N TYR A 420 27.10 -19.05 11.04
CA TYR A 420 27.14 -19.57 9.68
C TYR A 420 28.49 -19.19 9.09
N ASN A 421 29.33 -20.20 8.85
CA ASN A 421 30.60 -20.04 8.16
C ASN A 421 30.40 -20.45 6.71
N VAL A 422 30.58 -19.50 5.80
CA VAL A 422 30.56 -19.77 4.36
C VAL A 422 32.00 -19.64 3.86
N GLU A 423 32.60 -20.76 3.48
CA GLU A 423 33.94 -20.82 2.89
C GLU A 423 33.82 -20.78 1.36
N ILE A 424 34.38 -19.73 0.76
CA ILE A 424 34.31 -19.48 -0.68
C ILE A 424 35.72 -19.62 -1.26
N PRO A 425 36.00 -20.64 -2.09
CA PRO A 425 37.29 -20.80 -2.73
C PRO A 425 37.49 -19.73 -3.81
N LEU A 426 38.61 -18.99 -3.72
CA LEU A 426 39.03 -18.00 -4.70
C LEU A 426 39.86 -18.71 -5.78
N ILE A 427 39.22 -19.07 -6.90
CA ILE A 427 39.91 -19.65 -8.04
C ILE A 427 40.60 -18.51 -8.81
N ASN A 428 41.93 -18.54 -8.86
CA ASN A 428 42.71 -17.60 -9.67
C ASN A 428 42.36 -17.78 -11.16
N GLY A 429 41.85 -16.71 -11.79
CA GLY A 429 41.63 -16.64 -13.24
C GLY A 429 40.18 -16.80 -13.72
N SER A 430 39.20 -16.95 -12.82
CA SER A 430 37.78 -16.97 -13.21
C SER A 430 37.22 -15.57 -13.45
N THR A 431 36.62 -15.36 -14.62
CA THR A 431 35.82 -14.17 -14.95
C THR A 431 34.60 -14.05 -14.03
N PRO A 432 33.97 -12.86 -13.89
CA PRO A 432 32.79 -12.63 -13.04
C PRO A 432 31.69 -13.69 -13.16
N ALA A 433 31.56 -14.34 -14.33
CA ALA A 433 30.62 -15.40 -14.61
C ALA A 433 30.86 -16.70 -13.81
N GLY A 434 32.10 -17.04 -13.46
CA GLY A 434 32.42 -18.21 -12.63
C GLY A 434 32.14 -18.00 -11.14
N PHE A 435 32.08 -16.74 -10.70
CA PHE A 435 31.80 -16.36 -9.32
C PHE A 435 30.30 -16.48 -8.99
N CYS A 436 29.42 -16.15 -9.94
CA CYS A 436 27.98 -16.30 -9.79
C CYS A 436 27.50 -17.76 -9.66
N SER A 437 28.20 -18.73 -10.27
CA SER A 437 27.78 -20.15 -10.21
C SER A 437 28.02 -20.80 -8.85
N ILE A 438 28.98 -20.32 -8.07
CA ILE A 438 29.30 -20.82 -6.73
C ILE A 438 28.34 -20.22 -5.68
N LEU A 439 27.95 -18.96 -5.88
CA LEU A 439 27.02 -18.22 -5.02
C LEU A 439 25.62 -18.86 -4.99
N LEU A 440 25.15 -19.35 -6.14
CA LEU A 440 23.83 -19.99 -6.29
C LEU A 440 23.75 -21.38 -5.63
N ASN A 441 24.83 -22.17 -5.64
CA ASN A 441 24.87 -23.50 -4.99
C ASN A 441 24.70 -23.44 -3.45
N SER A 442 24.92 -22.27 -2.85
CA SER A 442 24.80 -22.06 -1.40
C SER A 442 23.36 -21.74 -0.96
N ILE A 443 22.52 -21.29 -1.89
CA ILE A 443 21.15 -20.81 -1.66
C ILE A 443 20.13 -21.98 -1.68
N GLU A 444 20.47 -23.11 -2.30
CA GLU A 444 19.59 -24.29 -2.44
C GLU A 444 19.23 -25.02 -1.12
N ASN A 445 19.81 -24.65 0.03
CA ASN A 445 19.42 -25.20 1.34
C ASN A 445 18.33 -24.41 2.09
N SER A 446 17.79 -23.33 1.51
CA SER A 446 16.74 -22.52 2.16
C SER A 446 15.46 -22.46 1.34
N SER A 447 14.39 -22.97 1.92
CA SER A 447 13.05 -23.14 1.36
C SER A 447 12.38 -21.80 1.04
N LEU A 448 12.54 -21.28 -0.19
CA LEU A 448 12.00 -19.98 -0.55
C LEU A 448 11.64 -19.89 -2.04
N ALA A 449 10.37 -20.13 -2.39
CA ALA A 449 9.86 -19.94 -3.75
C ALA A 449 8.42 -19.40 -3.67
N ILE A 450 8.10 -18.38 -4.47
CA ILE A 450 6.79 -17.90 -4.97
C ILE A 450 6.88 -16.36 -5.13
N ALA A 451 7.06 -15.87 -6.38
CA ALA A 451 6.58 -14.57 -6.91
C ALA A 451 7.45 -14.02 -8.07
N ILE A 452 7.45 -14.64 -9.27
CA ILE A 452 8.17 -14.07 -10.44
C ILE A 452 7.38 -14.12 -11.77
N GLU A 453 6.14 -14.63 -11.81
CA GLU A 453 5.47 -14.96 -13.09
C GLU A 453 5.01 -13.76 -13.96
N GLN A 454 5.00 -12.52 -13.47
CA GLN A 454 4.43 -11.39 -14.22
C GLN A 454 5.41 -10.59 -15.12
N ARG A 455 6.72 -10.86 -15.08
CA ARG A 455 7.72 -9.93 -15.66
C ARG A 455 8.28 -10.29 -17.04
N LEU A 456 7.87 -11.41 -17.62
CA LEU A 456 8.46 -11.94 -18.87
C LEU A 456 7.68 -11.59 -20.15
N THR A 457 6.45 -11.10 -20.04
CA THR A 457 5.62 -10.74 -21.21
C THR A 457 6.06 -9.43 -21.89
N ASP A 458 6.85 -8.59 -21.22
CA ASP A 458 7.19 -7.24 -21.71
C ASP A 458 8.51 -7.16 -22.48
N LEU A 459 9.29 -8.24 -22.55
CA LEU A 459 10.60 -8.29 -23.23
C LEU A 459 10.47 -8.84 -24.66
N ASN A 460 9.62 -8.23 -25.47
CA ASN A 460 9.52 -8.51 -26.90
C ASN A 460 10.31 -7.46 -27.70
N TYR A 461 11.64 -7.43 -27.53
CA TYR A 461 12.55 -6.70 -28.43
C TYR A 461 13.87 -7.44 -28.62
N SER A 462 14.10 -7.84 -29.89
CA SER A 462 15.39 -8.12 -30.52
C SER A 462 16.32 -9.14 -29.84
N ILE A 463 16.09 -10.42 -30.13
CA ILE A 463 17.08 -11.48 -29.90
C ILE A 463 17.59 -11.94 -31.26
N MET A 464 18.56 -11.20 -31.81
CA MET A 464 19.44 -11.72 -32.86
C MET A 464 20.88 -11.61 -32.38
N ASN A 465 21.58 -12.75 -32.39
CA ASN A 465 22.97 -13.00 -31.95
C ASN A 465 23.22 -13.05 -30.43
N GLN A 466 22.65 -14.04 -29.74
CA GLN A 466 22.93 -14.33 -28.33
C GLN A 466 23.13 -15.83 -28.09
N SER A 467 23.95 -16.20 -27.08
CA SER A 467 24.19 -17.59 -26.67
C SER A 467 23.40 -17.93 -25.41
N ILE A 468 22.60 -19.00 -25.47
CA ILE A 468 21.76 -19.47 -24.36
C ILE A 468 22.34 -20.78 -23.83
N LYS A 469 22.64 -20.87 -22.53
CA LYS A 469 23.18 -22.09 -21.89
C LYS A 469 22.20 -22.68 -20.88
N LEU A 470 21.91 -23.97 -21.01
CA LEU A 470 21.02 -24.74 -20.11
C LEU A 470 21.82 -25.73 -19.27
N PHE A 471 21.48 -25.86 -17.99
CA PHE A 471 22.18 -26.72 -17.03
C PHE A 471 21.22 -27.68 -16.30
N ARG A 472 21.69 -28.90 -16.01
CA ARG A 472 21.00 -29.92 -15.20
C ARG A 472 21.82 -30.21 -13.96
N VAL A 473 21.15 -30.24 -12.81
CA VAL A 473 21.76 -30.70 -11.55
C VAL A 473 21.51 -32.19 -11.39
N LYS A 474 22.57 -32.99 -11.21
CA LYS A 474 22.47 -34.43 -10.87
C LYS A 474 23.53 -34.77 -9.82
N ASN A 475 23.10 -35.32 -8.68
CA ASN A 475 23.96 -35.73 -7.56
C ASN A 475 24.91 -34.60 -7.08
N GLY A 476 24.40 -33.37 -6.98
CA GLY A 476 25.20 -32.22 -6.52
C GLY A 476 26.18 -31.66 -7.55
N ASN A 477 26.19 -32.17 -8.79
CA ASN A 477 27.02 -31.66 -9.87
C ASN A 477 26.17 -30.95 -10.94
N LEU A 478 26.59 -29.75 -11.32
CA LEU A 478 26.00 -28.96 -12.41
C LEU A 478 26.59 -29.44 -13.75
N ASN A 479 25.75 -29.97 -14.63
CA ASN A 479 26.15 -30.45 -15.95
C ASN A 479 25.51 -29.56 -17.03
N LEU A 480 26.32 -28.98 -17.92
CA LEU A 480 25.82 -28.25 -19.08
C LEU A 480 25.04 -29.22 -19.98
N ILE A 481 23.75 -28.95 -20.20
CA ILE A 481 22.88 -29.75 -21.05
C ILE A 481 22.99 -29.30 -22.50
N GLN A 482 22.98 -27.99 -22.74
CA GLN A 482 22.94 -27.44 -24.10
C GLN A 482 23.48 -26.01 -24.15
N ASP A 483 24.21 -25.70 -25.22
CA ASP A 483 24.70 -24.37 -25.59
C ASP A 483 24.08 -24.02 -26.94
N VAL A 484 23.08 -23.13 -26.95
CA VAL A 484 22.37 -22.74 -28.16
C VAL A 484 22.99 -21.45 -28.66
N CYS A 485 23.72 -21.55 -29.77
CA CYS A 485 24.33 -20.42 -30.44
C CYS A 485 23.74 -20.29 -31.84
N GLY A 486 22.89 -19.28 -32.06
CA GLY A 486 22.42 -18.85 -33.38
C GLY A 486 21.50 -19.82 -34.13
N SER A 487 20.24 -19.94 -33.73
CA SER A 487 19.12 -20.25 -34.65
C SER A 487 17.77 -19.79 -34.07
N THR A 488 16.82 -19.48 -34.93
CA THR A 488 15.48 -18.93 -34.60
C THR A 488 14.41 -19.98 -34.33
N ASP A 489 14.75 -21.28 -34.34
CA ASP A 489 13.81 -22.36 -34.04
C ASP A 489 14.34 -23.23 -32.90
N VAL A 490 13.60 -23.25 -31.79
CA VAL A 490 13.81 -24.16 -30.65
C VAL A 490 12.78 -25.28 -30.77
N PRO A 491 13.12 -26.51 -31.20
CA PRO A 491 12.15 -27.59 -31.24
C PRO A 491 11.94 -28.18 -29.83
N GLY A 492 10.68 -28.21 -29.41
CA GLY A 492 10.09 -29.18 -28.47
C GLY A 492 10.94 -29.59 -27.26
N LEU A 493 11.04 -28.72 -26.25
CA LEU A 493 11.57 -29.07 -24.93
C LEU A 493 10.42 -29.50 -24.00
N THR A 494 10.23 -30.81 -23.84
CA THR A 494 9.36 -31.36 -22.79
C THR A 494 10.11 -31.30 -21.45
N LEU A 495 9.78 -30.29 -20.63
CA LEU A 495 10.37 -30.10 -19.31
C LEU A 495 9.75 -31.10 -18.32
N THR A 496 10.54 -32.07 -17.87
CA THR A 496 10.18 -32.93 -16.73
C THR A 496 10.81 -32.41 -15.44
N GLU A 497 10.18 -32.73 -14.32
CA GLU A 497 10.44 -32.20 -12.97
C GLU A 497 11.94 -32.14 -12.65
N SER A 498 12.42 -30.99 -12.14
CA SER A 498 13.78 -30.71 -11.64
C SER A 498 14.81 -30.12 -12.64
N ASN A 499 14.51 -29.01 -13.34
CA ASN A 499 15.55 -28.24 -14.07
C ASN A 499 15.42 -26.73 -13.81
N ILE A 500 16.56 -26.03 -13.65
CA ILE A 500 16.66 -24.56 -13.56
C ILE A 500 17.23 -24.04 -14.90
N ALA A 501 16.56 -23.07 -15.52
CA ALA A 501 17.09 -22.35 -16.67
C ALA A 501 17.69 -21.00 -16.23
N ILE A 502 18.90 -20.67 -16.71
CA ILE A 502 19.56 -19.39 -16.45
C ILE A 502 19.78 -18.72 -17.81
N LEU A 503 19.16 -17.57 -18.03
CA LEU A 503 19.35 -16.77 -19.24
C LEU A 503 20.45 -15.73 -19.01
N LEU A 504 21.52 -15.76 -19.81
CA LEU A 504 22.59 -14.77 -19.77
C LEU A 504 22.57 -13.98 -21.08
N ILE A 505 22.22 -12.70 -21.00
CA ILE A 505 22.21 -11.79 -22.16
C ILE A 505 23.46 -10.91 -22.10
N LYS A 506 24.25 -10.90 -23.16
CA LYS A 506 25.39 -9.98 -23.34
C LYS A 506 24.99 -8.90 -24.34
N ALA A 507 24.83 -7.66 -23.89
CA ALA A 507 24.75 -6.49 -24.76
C ALA A 507 26.13 -5.82 -24.85
N ASP A 508 26.49 -5.36 -26.04
CA ASP A 508 27.85 -4.90 -26.35
C ASP A 508 28.23 -3.60 -25.62
N GLN A 509 29.52 -3.50 -25.23
CA GLN A 509 30.27 -2.43 -24.54
C GLN A 509 29.65 -1.65 -23.37
N SER A 510 28.42 -1.92 -22.96
CA SER A 510 27.88 -1.50 -21.66
C SER A 510 27.17 -2.69 -21.03
N ILE A 511 27.74 -3.16 -19.92
CA ILE A 511 27.31 -4.41 -19.29
C ILE A 511 26.04 -4.14 -18.48
N ASN A 512 24.89 -4.48 -19.04
CA ASN A 512 23.65 -4.67 -18.29
C ASN A 512 23.42 -6.18 -18.10
N PHE A 513 23.37 -6.63 -16.85
CA PHE A 513 23.00 -8.01 -16.51
C PHE A 513 21.52 -8.08 -16.12
N ALA A 514 20.77 -9.00 -16.72
CA ALA A 514 19.48 -9.45 -16.21
C ALA A 514 19.63 -10.92 -15.79
N LEU A 515 19.37 -11.22 -14.52
CA LEU A 515 19.33 -12.58 -13.99
C LEU A 515 17.86 -12.98 -13.81
N SER A 516 17.43 -14.00 -14.55
CA SER A 516 16.12 -14.65 -14.36
C SER A 516 16.35 -16.09 -13.95
N VAL A 517 15.81 -16.47 -12.79
CA VAL A 517 15.88 -17.83 -12.22
C VAL A 517 14.47 -18.41 -12.23
N TYR A 518 14.30 -19.62 -12.78
CA TYR A 518 13.02 -20.33 -12.82
C TYR A 518 13.01 -21.52 -11.84
N THR A 519 11.88 -21.74 -11.16
CA THR A 519 11.59 -22.97 -10.41
C THR A 519 10.11 -23.36 -10.56
N TYR A 520 9.84 -24.61 -10.91
CA TYR A 520 8.49 -25.22 -10.95
C TYR A 520 8.22 -25.94 -9.61
N GLN A 521 7.00 -25.89 -9.08
CA GLN A 521 6.60 -26.76 -7.97
C GLN A 521 5.25 -27.42 -8.26
N SER A 522 5.24 -28.75 -8.36
CA SER A 522 4.05 -29.58 -8.33
C SER A 522 3.58 -29.75 -6.88
N LEU A 523 2.32 -29.42 -6.62
CA LEU A 523 1.60 -29.80 -5.41
C LEU A 523 1.09 -31.24 -5.61
N ASN A 524 1.82 -32.22 -5.10
CA ASN A 524 1.29 -33.57 -4.95
C ASN A 524 0.88 -33.79 -3.49
N ILE A 525 -0.41 -33.61 -3.22
CA ILE A 525 -1.05 -33.94 -1.94
C ILE A 525 -1.33 -35.45 -1.98
N ASN A 526 -0.64 -36.22 -1.14
CA ASN A 526 -1.02 -37.60 -0.83
C ASN A 526 -1.60 -37.67 0.59
N LYS A 527 -2.90 -37.41 0.70
CA LYS A 527 -3.93 -38.32 1.22
C LYS A 527 -5.29 -37.66 1.20
#